data_AF-A0A175VF68-F1
#
_entry.id   AF-A0A175VF68-F1
#
_cell.length_a   1.000
_cell.length_b   1.000
_cell.length_c   1.000
_cell.angle_alpha   90.00
_cell.angle_beta   90.00
_cell.angle_gamma   90.00
#
_symmetry.space_group_name_H-M   'P 1'
#
loop_
_entity.id
_entity.type
_entity.pdbx_description
1 polymer ?
#
loop_
_entity_poly.entity_id
_entity_poly.type
_entity_poly.pdbx_seq_one_letter_code
_entity_poly.pdbx_strand_id
1 'polypeptide(L)'
;MKKQAGFTLIELVIVIIILGILAVTAAPKFLNLQDDARLAAANGVKASLQSSSQLVYSKAAIQGIESTSGAVSVAGTTINTKFGYPVTADAGKTVALDGWSEVSGSAGTFKPSNEPNSKCAVTYSNAITAVGGVPSIAISTDCGQ
;
A
#
# COMPACT_ATOMS: atom_id res chain seq x y z
N MET A 1 -50.78 -36.94 -11.62
CA MET A 1 -49.38 -37.04 -12.09
C MET A 1 -48.94 -35.64 -12.53
N LYS A 2 -47.98 -35.02 -11.85
CA LYS A 2 -47.43 -33.71 -12.28
C LYS A 2 -46.45 -33.97 -13.42
N LYS A 3 -46.66 -33.37 -14.59
CA LYS A 3 -45.67 -33.43 -15.69
C LYS A 3 -44.39 -32.74 -15.23
N GLN A 4 -43.29 -33.47 -15.18
CA GLN A 4 -41.97 -32.91 -14.98
C GLN A 4 -41.56 -32.23 -16.30
N ALA A 5 -41.56 -30.90 -16.34
CA ALA A 5 -41.01 -30.15 -17.45
C ALA A 5 -39.49 -30.31 -17.39
N GLY A 6 -38.92 -31.14 -18.26
CA GLY A 6 -37.48 -31.27 -18.42
C GLY A 6 -36.90 -30.00 -19.05
N PHE A 7 -35.69 -29.63 -18.64
CA PHE A 7 -34.92 -28.55 -19.26
C PHE A 7 -34.52 -28.97 -20.68
N THR A 8 -34.63 -28.07 -21.66
CA THR A 8 -34.23 -28.39 -23.03
C THR A 8 -32.71 -28.28 -23.18
N LEU A 9 -32.12 -29.11 -24.06
CA LEU A 9 -30.69 -29.01 -24.36
C LEU A 9 -30.33 -27.65 -24.95
N ILE A 10 -31.24 -27.03 -25.70
CA ILE A 10 -31.00 -25.71 -26.30
C ILE A 10 -30.95 -24.60 -25.26
N GLU A 11 -31.78 -24.65 -24.20
CA GLU A 11 -31.71 -23.69 -23.09
C GLU A 11 -30.35 -23.77 -22.38
N LEU A 12 -29.83 -24.98 -22.17
CA LEU A 12 -28.51 -25.15 -21.55
C LEU A 12 -27.40 -24.56 -22.41
N VAL A 13 -27.44 -24.83 -23.72
CA VAL A 13 -26.45 -24.33 -24.68
C VAL A 13 -26.49 -22.81 -24.79
N ILE A 14 -27.67 -22.20 -24.82
CA ILE A 14 -27.79 -20.74 -24.89
C ILE A 14 -27.22 -20.08 -23.63
N VAL A 15 -27.46 -20.64 -22.45
CA VAL A 15 -26.94 -20.09 -21.19
C VAL A 15 -25.41 -20.07 -21.17
N ILE A 16 -24.74 -21.16 -21.55
CA ILE A 16 -23.27 -21.20 -21.57
C ILE A 16 -22.69 -20.24 -22.62
N ILE A 17 -23.38 -20.03 -23.76
CA ILE A 17 -22.96 -19.06 -24.77
C ILE A 17 -23.05 -17.64 -24.22
N ILE A 18 -24.16 -17.28 -23.57
CA ILE A 18 -24.34 -15.95 -22.97
C ILE A 18 -23.28 -15.73 -21.88
N LEU A 19 -23.06 -16.70 -20.99
CA LEU A 19 -22.03 -16.62 -19.96
C LEU A 19 -20.62 -16.49 -20.56
N GLY A 20 -20.35 -17.18 -21.67
CA GLY A 20 -19.09 -17.06 -22.41
C GLY A 20 -18.84 -15.64 -22.91
N ILE A 21 -19.83 -15.00 -23.55
CA ILE A 21 -19.72 -13.62 -24.07
C ILE A 21 -19.53 -12.63 -22.92
N LEU A 22 -20.30 -12.78 -21.83
CA LEU A 22 -20.17 -11.93 -20.65
C LEU A 22 -18.79 -12.08 -19.99
N ALA A 23 -18.25 -13.30 -19.91
CA ALA A 23 -16.94 -13.55 -19.33
C ALA A 23 -15.81 -12.86 -20.12
N VAL A 24 -15.81 -12.98 -21.45
CA VAL A 24 -14.75 -12.36 -22.30
C VAL A 24 -14.79 -10.83 -22.24
N THR A 25 -15.97 -10.24 -22.12
CA THR A 25 -16.11 -8.77 -22.06
C THR A 25 -15.89 -8.19 -20.67
N ALA A 26 -16.22 -8.94 -19.60
CA ALA A 26 -16.06 -8.50 -18.22
C ALA A 26 -14.64 -8.72 -17.67
N ALA A 27 -13.96 -9.80 -18.08
CA ALA A 27 -12.65 -10.16 -17.52
C ALA A 27 -11.58 -9.06 -17.68
N PRO A 28 -11.39 -8.41 -18.86
CA PRO A 28 -10.39 -7.35 -19.00
C PRO A 28 -10.70 -6.15 -18.10
N LYS A 29 -11.98 -5.77 -17.95
CA LYS A 29 -12.38 -4.66 -17.07
C LYS A 29 -12.13 -4.97 -15.60
N PHE A 30 -12.41 -6.21 -15.18
CA PHE A 30 -12.19 -6.64 -13.80
C PHE A 30 -10.71 -6.69 -13.42
N LEU A 31 -9.82 -7.04 -14.36
CA LEU A 31 -8.37 -6.98 -14.14
C LEU A 31 -7.87 -5.55 -13.94
N ASN A 32 -8.21 -4.63 -14.86
CA ASN A 32 -7.82 -3.22 -14.74
C ASN A 32 -8.34 -2.57 -13.44
N LEU A 33 -9.56 -2.88 -13.01
CA LEU A 33 -10.11 -2.35 -11.76
C LEU A 33 -9.32 -2.82 -10.52
N GLN A 34 -8.81 -4.06 -10.52
CA GLN A 34 -7.98 -4.56 -9.43
C GLN A 34 -6.63 -3.84 -9.40
N ASP A 35 -6.05 -3.58 -10.57
CA ASP A 35 -4.78 -2.84 -10.71
C ASP A 35 -4.92 -1.39 -10.21
N ASP A 36 -6.00 -0.70 -10.62
CA ASP A 36 -6.33 0.64 -10.14
C ASP A 36 -6.57 0.65 -8.62
N ALA A 37 -7.26 -0.36 -8.08
CA ALA A 37 -7.51 -0.48 -6.65
C ALA A 37 -6.21 -0.67 -5.84
N ARG A 38 -5.26 -1.45 -6.37
CA ARG A 38 -3.94 -1.64 -5.75
C ARG A 38 -3.15 -0.34 -5.74
N LEU A 39 -3.12 0.37 -6.88
CA LEU A 39 -2.45 1.66 -6.98
C LEU A 39 -3.07 2.71 -6.04
N ALA A 40 -4.41 2.75 -5.93
CA ALA A 40 -5.09 3.62 -5.00
C ALA A 40 -4.73 3.30 -3.53
N ALA A 41 -4.70 2.02 -3.16
CA ALA A 41 -4.30 1.60 -1.82
C ALA A 41 -2.84 1.98 -1.50
N ALA A 42 -1.92 1.80 -2.45
CA ALA A 42 -0.52 2.20 -2.31
C ALA A 42 -0.35 3.72 -2.15
N ASN A 43 -1.12 4.50 -2.92
CA ASN A 43 -1.18 5.95 -2.75
C ASN A 43 -1.69 6.35 -1.36
N GLY A 44 -2.66 5.60 -0.81
CA GLY A 44 -3.12 5.76 0.57
C GLY A 44 -2.00 5.54 1.58
N VAL A 45 -1.23 4.46 1.46
CA VAL A 45 -0.07 4.19 2.34
C VAL A 45 1.01 5.26 2.19
N LYS A 46 1.31 5.68 0.95
CA LYS A 46 2.25 6.78 0.69
C LYS A 46 1.82 8.07 1.39
N ALA A 47 0.55 8.45 1.28
CA ALA A 47 0.01 9.65 1.93
C ALA A 47 0.07 9.54 3.46
N SER A 48 -0.23 8.36 4.01
CA SER A 48 -0.12 8.10 5.45
C SER A 48 1.33 8.23 5.94
N LEU A 49 2.31 7.68 5.21
CA LEU A 49 3.73 7.81 5.53
C LEU A 49 4.21 9.26 5.43
N GLN A 50 3.74 10.02 4.43
CA GLN A 50 4.06 11.44 4.31
C GLN A 50 3.52 12.21 5.51
N SER A 51 2.25 12.00 5.87
CA SER A 51 1.60 12.65 7.00
C SER A 51 2.27 12.30 8.33
N SER A 52 2.51 11.02 8.60
CA SER A 52 3.15 10.56 9.84
C SER A 52 4.57 11.11 9.98
N SER A 53 5.33 11.17 8.88
CA SER A 53 6.68 11.73 8.86
C SER A 53 6.68 13.21 9.21
N GLN A 54 5.70 13.97 8.73
CA GLN A 54 5.53 15.38 9.08
C GLN A 54 5.11 15.59 10.54
N LEU A 55 4.29 14.69 11.11
CA LEU A 55 3.95 14.72 12.53
C LEU A 55 5.18 14.45 13.41
N VAL A 56 6.01 13.46 13.04
CA VAL A 56 7.26 13.17 13.73
C VAL A 56 8.23 14.34 13.62
N TYR A 57 8.35 14.95 12.44
CA TYR A 57 9.16 16.15 12.23
C TYR A 57 8.69 17.31 13.11
N SER A 58 7.38 17.58 13.15
CA SER A 58 6.81 18.62 14.00
C SER A 58 7.15 18.41 15.46
N LYS A 59 7.12 17.15 15.92
CA LYS A 59 7.48 16.81 17.30
C LYS A 59 8.99 16.90 17.56
N ALA A 60 9.82 16.51 16.60
CA ALA A 60 11.27 16.67 16.65
C ALA A 60 11.67 18.15 16.74
N ALA A 61 10.99 19.02 15.97
CA ALA A 61 11.21 20.47 15.99
C ALA A 61 10.82 21.09 17.34
N ILE A 62 9.71 20.65 17.95
CA ILE A 62 9.35 21.07 19.32
C ILE A 62 10.43 20.67 20.34
N GLN A 63 11.12 19.54 20.10
CA GLN A 63 12.21 19.05 20.94
C GLN A 63 13.59 19.61 20.56
N GLY A 64 13.70 20.43 19.50
CA GLY A 64 14.95 21.03 19.04
C GLY A 64 15.93 20.04 18.40
N ILE A 65 15.45 18.91 17.88
CA ILE A 65 16.26 17.86 17.24
C ILE A 65 15.94 17.69 15.74
N GLU A 66 15.27 18.66 15.13
CA GLU A 66 14.91 18.65 13.70
C GLU A 66 16.12 18.77 12.76
N SER A 67 17.25 19.23 13.27
CA SER A 67 18.49 19.41 12.50
C SER A 67 19.55 18.33 12.81
N THR A 68 19.25 17.38 13.70
CA THR A 68 20.20 16.39 14.21
C THR A 68 19.61 14.97 14.18
N SER A 69 20.38 13.99 14.62
CA SER A 69 19.87 12.65 14.92
C SER A 69 19.42 12.60 16.38
N GLY A 70 18.28 11.99 16.65
CA GLY A 70 17.73 11.87 17.99
C GLY A 70 16.58 10.87 18.04
N ALA A 71 15.79 10.92 19.09
CA ALA A 71 14.61 10.06 19.22
C ALA A 71 13.42 10.85 19.76
N VAL A 72 12.24 10.56 19.21
CA VAL A 72 10.97 11.13 19.60
C VAL A 72 10.06 10.02 20.09
N SER A 73 9.37 10.20 21.22
CA SER A 73 8.33 9.26 21.65
C SER A 73 6.97 9.68 21.11
N VAL A 74 6.28 8.83 20.35
CA VAL A 74 4.90 9.05 19.87
C VAL A 74 4.02 7.95 20.46
N ALA A 75 3.01 8.33 21.25
CA ALA A 75 2.08 7.40 21.90
C ALA A 75 2.78 6.22 22.64
N GLY A 76 3.88 6.51 23.33
CA GLY A 76 4.66 5.49 24.06
C GLY A 76 5.63 4.67 23.20
N THR A 77 5.66 4.88 21.89
CA THR A 77 6.61 4.23 20.96
C THR A 77 7.77 5.17 20.66
N THR A 78 9.01 4.68 20.83
CA THR A 78 10.21 5.44 20.46
C THR A 78 10.49 5.32 18.96
N ILE A 79 10.56 6.47 18.30
CA ILE A 79 10.89 6.65 16.88
C ILE A 79 12.24 7.35 16.81
N ASN A 80 13.26 6.67 16.28
CA ASN A 80 14.53 7.31 15.98
C ASN A 80 14.34 8.22 14.77
N THR A 81 14.98 9.37 14.84
CA THR A 81 14.87 10.44 13.85
C THR A 81 16.24 10.84 13.33
N LYS A 82 16.27 11.28 12.08
CA LYS A 82 17.43 11.88 11.42
C LYS A 82 16.95 13.09 10.65
N PHE A 83 17.46 14.27 11.00
CA PHE A 83 16.96 15.56 10.51
C PHE A 83 15.45 15.71 10.74
N GLY A 84 15.00 15.37 11.96
CA GLY A 84 13.60 15.46 12.39
C GLY A 84 12.65 14.40 11.83
N TYR A 85 12.98 13.75 10.72
CA TYR A 85 12.14 12.70 10.13
C TYR A 85 12.48 11.31 10.68
N PRO A 86 11.53 10.35 10.69
CA PRO A 86 11.81 8.97 11.07
C PRO A 86 12.99 8.39 10.28
N VAL A 87 13.85 7.63 10.94
CA VAL A 87 14.81 6.78 10.21
C VAL A 87 14.05 5.72 9.44
N THR A 88 14.62 5.25 8.32
CA THR A 88 13.98 4.25 7.46
C THR A 88 13.48 3.02 8.23
N ALA A 89 14.25 2.56 9.20
CA ALA A 89 13.92 1.40 10.03
C ALA A 89 12.73 1.60 10.99
N ASP A 90 12.40 2.85 11.33
CA ASP A 90 11.30 3.17 12.23
C ASP A 90 10.07 3.71 11.51
N ALA A 91 10.12 3.85 10.18
CA ALA A 91 9.00 4.37 9.39
C ALA A 91 7.70 3.56 9.60
N GLY A 92 7.82 2.23 9.70
CA GLY A 92 6.67 1.33 9.93
C GLY A 92 6.00 1.52 11.28
N LYS A 93 6.72 2.06 12.28
CA LYS A 93 6.17 2.35 13.61
C LYS A 93 5.30 3.61 13.63
N THR A 94 5.35 4.42 12.58
CA THR A 94 4.66 5.72 12.52
C THR A 94 3.27 5.65 11.89
N VAL A 95 2.92 4.51 11.29
CA VAL A 95 1.68 4.32 10.53
C VAL A 95 0.98 3.03 10.94
N ALA A 96 -0.36 3.05 10.90
CA ALA A 96 -1.14 1.82 10.93
C ALA A 96 -1.11 1.19 9.52
N LEU A 97 -0.69 -0.07 9.44
CA LEU A 97 -0.53 -0.82 8.18
C LEU A 97 -1.66 -1.84 8.02
N ASP A 98 -2.92 -1.40 8.08
CA ASP A 98 -4.06 -2.30 7.93
C ASP A 98 -4.06 -2.92 6.52
N GLY A 99 -3.84 -4.25 6.45
CA GLY A 99 -3.72 -4.98 5.18
C GLY A 99 -2.36 -4.82 4.47
N TRP A 100 -1.40 -4.16 5.10
CA TRP A 100 -0.03 -3.97 4.61
C TRP A 100 0.98 -4.52 5.60
N SER A 101 2.15 -4.89 5.11
CA SER A 101 3.24 -5.42 5.94
C SER A 101 4.58 -4.93 5.44
N GLU A 102 5.52 -4.74 6.34
CA GLU A 102 6.90 -4.42 6.00
C GLU A 102 7.59 -5.66 5.40
N VAL A 103 8.36 -5.45 4.33
CA VAL A 103 9.10 -6.51 3.67
C VAL A 103 10.28 -6.93 4.54
N SER A 104 10.31 -8.21 4.91
CA SER A 104 11.41 -8.79 5.70
C SER A 104 12.77 -8.52 5.05
N GLY A 105 13.69 -7.91 5.81
CA GLY A 105 15.04 -7.58 5.32
C GLY A 105 15.13 -6.32 4.45
N SER A 106 14.02 -5.63 4.18
CA SER A 106 13.99 -4.35 3.47
C SER A 106 13.18 -3.33 4.27
N ALA A 107 13.81 -2.80 5.32
CA ALA A 107 13.15 -1.86 6.21
C ALA A 107 12.69 -0.59 5.46
N GLY A 108 11.54 -0.06 5.83
CA GLY A 108 10.88 1.05 5.15
C GLY A 108 10.16 0.67 3.86
N THR A 109 10.21 -0.59 3.41
CA THR A 109 9.45 -1.07 2.26
C THR A 109 8.20 -1.81 2.72
N PHE A 110 7.03 -1.36 2.30
CA PHE A 110 5.73 -1.92 2.68
C PHE A 110 5.04 -2.53 1.46
N LYS A 111 4.48 -3.72 1.60
CA LYS A 111 3.70 -4.40 0.55
C LYS A 111 2.33 -4.83 1.08
N PRO A 112 1.33 -5.07 0.22
CA PRO A 112 0.09 -5.69 0.66
C PRO A 112 0.37 -7.05 1.32
N SER A 113 -0.28 -7.33 2.45
CA SER A 113 -0.01 -8.55 3.22
C SER A 113 -0.32 -9.84 2.44
N ASN A 114 -1.27 -9.76 1.51
CA ASN A 114 -1.70 -10.89 0.69
C ASN A 114 -0.92 -11.00 -0.64
N GLU A 115 0.09 -10.16 -0.87
CA GLU A 115 0.91 -10.18 -2.09
C GLU A 115 2.27 -10.88 -1.85
N PRO A 116 2.59 -11.95 -2.60
CA PRO A 116 3.86 -12.68 -2.47
C PRO A 116 5.03 -12.01 -3.21
N ASN A 117 4.78 -11.19 -4.22
CA ASN A 117 5.79 -10.67 -5.16
C ASN A 117 6.17 -9.19 -4.96
N SER A 118 5.59 -8.50 -3.97
CA SER A 118 5.89 -7.09 -3.67
C SER A 118 5.67 -6.14 -4.86
N LYS A 119 4.82 -6.52 -5.83
CA LYS A 119 4.59 -5.77 -7.07
C LYS A 119 4.00 -4.39 -6.87
N CYS A 120 3.40 -4.14 -5.71
CA CYS A 120 2.88 -2.84 -5.34
C CYS A 120 3.46 -2.40 -4.00
N ALA A 121 4.78 -2.29 -3.93
CA ALA A 121 5.47 -1.88 -2.72
C ALA A 121 5.54 -0.35 -2.60
N VAL A 122 5.45 0.16 -1.38
CA VAL A 122 5.68 1.55 -1.02
C VAL A 122 6.97 1.63 -0.20
N THR A 123 7.97 2.34 -0.69
CA THR A 123 9.27 2.46 -0.02
C THR A 123 9.44 3.86 0.52
N TYR A 124 9.59 3.95 1.85
CA TYR A 124 10.08 5.12 2.56
C TYR A 124 11.61 5.03 2.67
N SER A 125 12.30 6.13 2.39
CA SER A 125 13.74 6.25 2.64
C SER A 125 14.10 7.63 3.17
N ASN A 126 14.73 7.65 4.34
CA ASN A 126 15.35 8.85 4.89
C ASN A 126 16.87 8.83 4.63
N ALA A 127 17.26 9.32 3.46
CA ALA A 127 18.66 9.48 3.05
C ALA A 127 19.18 10.92 3.26
N ILE A 128 18.51 11.71 4.10
CA ILE A 128 18.85 13.13 4.29
C ILE A 128 20.27 13.27 4.87
N THR A 129 21.05 14.20 4.32
CA THR A 129 22.43 14.51 4.73
C THR A 129 22.62 15.96 5.15
N ALA A 130 21.64 16.84 4.94
CA ALA A 130 21.67 18.25 5.31
C ALA A 130 20.28 18.75 5.74
N VAL A 131 20.26 19.80 6.55
CA VAL A 131 19.03 20.47 7.01
C VAL A 131 18.22 20.96 5.82
N GLY A 132 16.90 20.78 5.87
CA GLY A 132 15.97 21.16 4.79
C GLY A 132 15.71 20.04 3.77
N GLY A 133 16.38 18.89 3.87
CA GLY A 133 16.01 17.70 3.11
C GLY A 133 14.67 17.09 3.58
N VAL A 134 14.03 16.33 2.71
CA VAL A 134 12.81 15.57 3.00
C VAL A 134 13.02 14.10 2.64
N PRO A 135 12.37 13.16 3.35
CA PRO A 135 12.45 11.75 3.02
C PRO A 135 11.76 11.47 1.67
N SER A 136 12.27 10.49 0.94
CA SER A 136 11.66 10.04 -0.31
C SER A 136 10.65 8.94 -0.02
N ILE A 137 9.45 9.04 -0.60
CA ILE A 137 8.42 7.99 -0.54
C ILE A 137 7.97 7.66 -1.95
N ALA A 138 8.30 6.46 -2.40
CA ALA A 138 8.05 5.98 -3.75
C ALA A 138 7.11 4.77 -3.74
N ILE A 139 6.32 4.63 -4.80
CA ILE A 139 5.55 3.42 -5.10
C ILE A 139 6.31 2.69 -6.21
N SER A 140 6.38 1.36 -6.15
CA SER A 140 7.03 0.54 -7.16
C SER A 140 6.37 0.75 -8.54
N THR A 141 7.18 0.76 -9.59
CA THR A 141 6.75 1.11 -10.96
C THR A 141 5.84 0.06 -11.60
N ASP A 142 5.82 -1.13 -11.04
CA ASP A 142 4.99 -2.27 -11.40
C ASP A 142 3.65 -2.30 -10.64
N CYS A 143 3.37 -1.32 -9.77
CA CYS A 143 2.08 -1.23 -9.12
C CYS A 143 1.00 -0.84 -10.15
N GLY A 144 0.06 -1.76 -10.39
CA GLY A 144 -1.02 -1.60 -11.37
C GLY A 144 -0.69 -2.17 -12.76
N GLN A 145 0.27 -3.10 -12.85
CA GLN A 145 0.64 -3.83 -14.07
C GLN A 145 0.86 -5.35 -13.89
#